data_AF-A0A8C1R4D2-F1
#
_entry.id   AF-A0A8C1R4D2-F1
#
_cell.length_a   1.000
_cell.length_b   1.000
_cell.length_c   1.000
_cell.angle_alpha   90.00
_cell.angle_beta   90.00
_cell.angle_gamma   90.00
#
_symmetry.space_group_name_H-M   'P 1'
#
loop_
_entity.id
_entity.type
_entity.pdbx_description
1 polymer ?
#
loop_
_entity_poly.entity_id
_entity_poly.type
_entity_poly.pdbx_seq_one_letter_code
_entity_poly.pdbx_strand_id
1 'polypeptide(L)'
;MFNQLSDYLSVNNLLTQCQSGFRKYFSTTTALVKFSNDILSSFDDNLCTGAIFLDLSKAFDLVDHYLLLDKLHAIGLSRSSLLWFNCYFHHRRQGVSYRGCQSDYTGIVKGIPQGSSLGPLLFSIFVNDMPLCCTDCNIHLYADDTVIYCSKPTISGINLSLQHDFNSVQQWLLANKLLLNKSKSYSLLFHRKALDIGENNLNLCFLDSSPLESTETFKYLGVWLETDLSFKTHVQAMTNKLNSRLKILYQSVNCFNFLVRKRIVLQLLMPILDYADIIYQNTTASCLHSIAVVYNSLCRFVLRCPFRTHRCVLYRHLSWFAPSARRQYHWLQFIFKNYYLNYPVYLKQHLVLYN
;
A
#
# COMPACT_ATOMS: atom_id res chain seq x y z
N MET A 1 -7.91 -18.63 -18.20
CA MET A 1 -6.48 -18.65 -17.85
C MET A 1 -6.18 -17.98 -16.53
N PHE A 2 -6.44 -16.67 -16.36
CA PHE A 2 -6.14 -15.97 -15.09
C PHE A 2 -6.68 -16.73 -13.87
N ASN A 3 -7.97 -17.12 -13.89
CA ASN A 3 -8.57 -17.90 -12.81
C ASN A 3 -7.80 -19.19 -12.55
N GLN A 4 -7.52 -19.99 -13.58
CA GLN A 4 -6.79 -21.26 -13.46
C GLN A 4 -5.39 -21.08 -12.84
N LEU A 5 -4.62 -20.09 -13.30
CA LEU A 5 -3.29 -19.81 -12.73
C LEU A 5 -3.39 -19.30 -11.29
N SER A 6 -4.35 -18.41 -11.01
CA SER A 6 -4.57 -17.88 -9.66
C SER A 6 -5.00 -18.99 -8.69
N ASP A 7 -5.87 -19.89 -9.14
CA ASP A 7 -6.33 -21.03 -8.35
C ASP A 7 -5.16 -21.99 -8.08
N TYR A 8 -4.37 -22.32 -9.10
CA TYR A 8 -3.15 -23.15 -8.96
C TYR A 8 -2.16 -22.55 -7.94
N LEU A 9 -1.89 -21.25 -8.01
CA LEU A 9 -1.01 -20.56 -7.06
C LEU A 9 -1.58 -20.58 -5.63
N SER A 10 -2.90 -20.46 -5.48
CA SER A 10 -3.56 -20.45 -4.18
C SER A 10 -3.60 -21.84 -3.52
N VAL A 11 -3.94 -22.89 -4.29
CA VAL A 11 -4.06 -24.27 -3.80
C VAL A 11 -2.71 -24.81 -3.35
N ASN A 12 -1.66 -24.47 -4.10
CA ASN A 12 -0.30 -24.93 -3.82
C ASN A 12 0.51 -23.96 -2.93
N ASN A 13 -0.10 -22.87 -2.45
CA ASN A 13 0.55 -21.85 -1.61
C ASN A 13 1.90 -21.33 -2.17
N LEU A 14 1.97 -21.12 -3.49
CA LEU A 14 3.22 -20.83 -4.19
C LEU A 14 3.66 -19.36 -4.05
N LEU A 15 2.74 -18.45 -3.71
CA LEU A 15 3.06 -17.05 -3.46
C LEU A 15 3.49 -16.84 -2.01
N THR A 16 4.65 -16.20 -1.83
CA THR A 16 5.21 -15.83 -0.53
C THR A 16 4.19 -15.09 0.33
N GLN A 17 4.20 -15.33 1.64
CA GLN A 17 3.29 -14.66 2.58
C GLN A 17 3.55 -13.15 2.66
N CYS A 18 4.77 -12.71 2.32
CA CYS A 18 5.17 -11.31 2.28
C CYS A 18 4.52 -10.52 1.12
N GLN A 19 4.00 -11.20 0.09
CA GLN A 19 3.39 -10.58 -1.07
C GLN A 19 1.90 -10.36 -0.85
N SER A 20 1.47 -9.11 -0.83
CA SER A 20 0.07 -8.70 -0.65
C SER A 20 -0.56 -8.09 -1.91
N GLY A 21 0.24 -7.79 -2.94
CA GLY A 21 -0.24 -7.26 -4.22
C GLY A 21 -1.01 -8.31 -5.02
N PHE A 22 -2.12 -7.88 -5.63
CA PHE A 22 -2.91 -8.65 -6.60
C PHE A 22 -3.42 -10.02 -6.13
N ARG A 23 -3.55 -10.22 -4.81
CA ARG A 23 -4.07 -11.45 -4.21
C ARG A 23 -5.47 -11.25 -3.65
N LYS A 24 -6.31 -12.27 -3.79
CA LYS A 24 -7.63 -12.29 -3.17
C LYS A 24 -7.50 -12.22 -1.64
N TYR A 25 -8.28 -11.36 -1.00
CA TYR A 25 -8.28 -11.08 0.44
C TYR A 25 -7.10 -10.28 1.00
N PHE A 26 -6.07 -10.01 0.19
CA PHE A 26 -5.01 -9.08 0.54
C PHE A 26 -5.37 -7.69 -0.01
N SER A 27 -5.02 -6.64 0.73
CA SER A 27 -5.21 -5.26 0.29
C SER A 27 -4.08 -4.38 0.79
N THR A 28 -4.01 -3.15 0.29
CA THR A 28 -3.12 -2.14 0.85
C THR A 28 -3.34 -1.96 2.35
N THR A 29 -4.59 -2.04 2.81
CA THR A 29 -4.94 -1.97 4.22
C THR A 29 -4.41 -3.15 5.02
N THR A 30 -4.46 -4.39 4.52
CA THR A 30 -3.91 -5.54 5.26
C THR A 30 -2.40 -5.44 5.42
N ALA A 31 -1.69 -5.01 4.37
CA ALA A 31 -0.24 -4.80 4.41
C ALA A 31 0.14 -3.67 5.37
N LEU A 32 -0.57 -2.54 5.31
CA LEU A 32 -0.34 -1.42 6.22
C LEU A 32 -0.65 -1.79 7.68
N VAL A 33 -1.72 -2.56 7.94
CA VAL A 33 -2.04 -3.00 9.31
C VAL A 33 -0.90 -3.85 9.88
N LYS A 34 -0.36 -4.80 9.11
CA LYS A 34 0.79 -5.60 9.56
C LYS A 34 1.99 -4.72 9.89
N PHE A 35 2.39 -3.87 8.93
CA PHE A 35 3.54 -3.01 9.09
C PHE A 35 3.41 -2.01 10.25
N SER A 36 2.25 -1.33 10.36
CA SER A 36 1.99 -0.40 11.47
C SER A 36 1.91 -1.13 12.81
N ASN A 37 1.34 -2.34 12.86
CA ASN A 37 1.31 -3.13 14.08
C ASN A 37 2.72 -3.50 14.55
N ASP A 38 3.60 -3.94 13.65
CA ASP A 38 4.98 -4.28 14.02
C ASP A 38 5.75 -3.08 14.57
N ILE A 39 5.58 -1.90 13.98
CA ILE A 39 6.18 -0.66 14.49
C ILE A 39 5.62 -0.34 15.89
N LEU A 40 4.30 -0.40 16.07
CA LEU A 40 3.67 -0.11 17.36
C LEU A 40 4.11 -1.10 18.44
N SER A 41 4.16 -2.40 18.14
CA SER A 41 4.71 -3.42 19.03
C SER A 41 6.17 -3.15 19.38
N SER A 42 6.98 -2.72 18.40
CA SER A 42 8.37 -2.34 18.67
C SER A 42 8.48 -1.14 19.62
N PHE A 43 7.54 -0.19 19.55
CA PHE A 43 7.50 0.94 20.48
C PHE A 43 7.16 0.52 21.89
N ASP A 44 6.32 -0.51 22.07
CA ASP A 44 5.98 -1.04 23.39
C ASP A 44 7.19 -1.74 24.03
N ASP A 45 8.05 -2.35 23.21
CA ASP A 45 9.32 -2.96 23.62
C ASP A 45 10.48 -1.96 23.75
N ASN A 46 10.22 -0.65 23.64
CA ASN A 46 11.24 0.42 23.63
C ASN A 46 12.32 0.26 22.54
N LEU A 47 11.97 -0.36 21.41
CA LEU A 47 12.82 -0.49 20.25
C LEU A 47 12.56 0.64 19.26
N CYS A 48 13.53 0.86 18.36
CA CYS A 48 13.34 1.69 17.18
C CYS A 48 13.16 0.79 15.96
N THR A 49 12.39 1.25 14.97
CA THR A 49 12.19 0.53 13.71
C THR A 49 12.72 1.36 12.56
N GLY A 50 13.69 0.84 11.82
CA GLY A 50 14.11 1.45 10.56
C GLY A 50 13.41 0.78 9.39
N ALA A 51 12.99 1.57 8.40
CA ALA A 51 12.39 1.07 7.18
C ALA A 51 13.04 1.71 5.95
N ILE A 52 13.11 0.93 4.87
CA ILE A 52 13.47 1.35 3.52
C ILE A 52 12.25 1.11 2.64
N PHE A 53 11.77 2.16 1.99
CA PHE A 53 10.72 2.08 0.98
C PHE A 53 11.37 2.15 -0.41
N LEU A 54 11.12 1.14 -1.23
CA LEU A 54 11.68 0.99 -2.57
C LEU A 54 10.59 1.22 -3.62
N ASP A 55 10.93 2.01 -4.64
CA ASP A 55 10.13 2.24 -5.84
C ASP A 55 10.90 1.72 -7.05
N LEU A 56 10.26 0.94 -7.92
CA LEU A 56 10.88 0.41 -9.12
C LEU A 56 10.54 1.27 -10.33
N SER A 57 11.56 1.61 -11.13
CA SER A 57 11.35 2.37 -12.37
C SER A 57 10.75 1.47 -13.44
N LYS A 58 9.54 1.80 -13.90
CA LYS A 58 8.85 1.08 -14.99
C LYS A 58 8.82 -0.43 -14.77
N ALA A 59 8.47 -0.86 -13.56
CA ALA A 59 8.61 -2.25 -13.10
C ALA A 59 8.01 -3.27 -14.08
N PHE A 60 6.79 -3.03 -14.56
CA PHE A 60 6.12 -3.91 -15.54
C PHE A 60 6.81 -3.93 -16.90
N ASP A 61 7.37 -2.82 -17.36
CA ASP A 61 7.96 -2.70 -18.70
C ASP A 61 9.37 -3.31 -18.79
N LEU A 62 10.06 -3.45 -17.64
CA LEU A 62 11.41 -3.97 -17.56
C LEU A 62 11.49 -5.50 -17.40
N VAL A 63 10.38 -6.17 -17.11
CA VAL A 63 10.35 -7.63 -16.91
C VAL A 63 10.91 -8.36 -18.13
N ASP A 64 12.00 -9.09 -17.93
CA ASP A 64 12.62 -9.90 -18.97
C ASP A 64 11.81 -11.19 -19.20
N HIS A 65 11.44 -11.45 -20.45
CA HIS A 65 10.55 -12.58 -20.79
C HIS A 65 11.18 -13.94 -20.50
N TYR A 66 12.50 -14.08 -20.68
CA TYR A 66 13.19 -15.35 -20.42
C TYR A 66 13.23 -15.63 -18.91
N LEU A 67 13.61 -14.64 -18.11
CA LEU A 67 13.61 -14.77 -16.64
C LEU A 67 12.19 -15.05 -16.10
N LEU A 68 11.17 -14.43 -16.67
CA LEU A 68 9.78 -14.70 -16.29
C LEU A 68 9.39 -16.15 -16.62
N LEU A 69 9.76 -16.67 -17.79
CA LEU A 69 9.51 -18.07 -18.16
C LEU A 69 10.26 -19.05 -17.24
N ASP A 70 11.49 -18.74 -16.86
CA ASP A 70 12.27 -19.55 -15.91
C ASP A 70 11.61 -19.59 -14.53
N LYS A 71 11.11 -18.45 -14.04
CA LYS A 71 10.35 -18.39 -12.78
C LYS A 71 9.03 -19.15 -12.87
N LEU A 72 8.32 -19.06 -14.00
CA LEU A 72 7.11 -19.85 -14.25
C LEU A 72 7.41 -21.35 -14.26
N HIS A 73 8.54 -21.76 -14.82
CA HIS A 73 8.99 -23.15 -14.78
C HIS A 73 9.33 -23.58 -13.34
N ALA A 74 10.03 -22.74 -12.57
CA ALA A 74 10.41 -23.02 -11.18
C ALA A 74 9.20 -23.24 -10.24
N ILE A 75 8.06 -22.60 -10.51
CA ILE A 75 6.81 -22.83 -9.75
C ILE A 75 5.99 -24.04 -10.26
N GLY A 76 6.54 -24.83 -11.19
CA GLY A 76 5.97 -26.11 -11.63
C GLY A 76 4.99 -26.04 -12.80
N LEU A 77 5.00 -24.98 -13.61
CA LEU A 77 4.14 -24.96 -14.81
C LEU A 77 4.59 -26.01 -15.83
N SER A 78 3.60 -26.65 -16.45
CA SER A 78 3.84 -27.63 -17.52
C SER A 78 4.52 -27.00 -18.74
N ARG A 79 5.27 -27.82 -19.49
CA ARG A 79 5.91 -27.40 -20.76
C ARG A 79 4.90 -26.75 -21.72
N SER A 80 3.70 -27.31 -21.86
CA SER A 80 2.63 -26.73 -22.70
C SER A 80 2.21 -25.33 -22.25
N SER A 81 2.10 -25.10 -20.93
CA SER A 81 1.77 -23.79 -20.38
C SER A 81 2.88 -22.78 -20.63
N LEU A 82 4.15 -23.19 -20.50
CA LEU A 82 5.31 -22.36 -20.78
C LEU A 82 5.41 -21.99 -22.26
N LEU A 83 5.14 -22.93 -23.18
CA LEU A 83 5.06 -22.62 -24.61
C LEU A 83 3.97 -21.59 -24.90
N TRP A 84 2.81 -21.71 -24.25
CA TRP A 84 1.74 -20.72 -24.40
C TRP A 84 2.18 -19.34 -23.92
N PHE A 85 2.84 -19.22 -22.76
CA PHE A 85 3.35 -17.95 -22.25
C PHE A 85 4.45 -17.38 -23.16
N ASN A 86 5.33 -18.23 -23.69
CA ASN A 86 6.31 -17.81 -24.66
C ASN A 86 5.63 -17.22 -25.90
N CYS A 87 4.63 -17.89 -26.46
CA CYS A 87 3.82 -17.34 -27.56
C CYS A 87 3.09 -16.04 -27.19
N TYR A 88 2.62 -15.91 -25.95
CA TYR A 88 1.94 -14.71 -25.46
C TYR A 88 2.86 -13.47 -25.45
N PHE A 89 4.16 -13.64 -25.16
CA PHE A 89 5.12 -12.53 -25.13
C PHE A 89 5.84 -12.30 -26.46
N HIS A 90 6.07 -13.38 -27.23
CA HIS A 90 6.92 -13.37 -28.41
C HIS A 90 6.33 -12.58 -29.59
N HIS A 91 7.18 -11.88 -30.35
CA HIS A 91 6.83 -11.09 -31.54
C HIS A 91 5.71 -10.06 -31.37
N ARG A 92 5.42 -9.61 -30.15
CA ARG A 92 4.48 -8.50 -29.95
C ARG A 92 5.05 -7.20 -30.50
N ARG A 93 4.15 -6.37 -31.03
CA ARG A 93 4.47 -5.02 -31.52
C ARG A 93 3.56 -4.00 -30.87
N GLN A 94 4.06 -2.80 -30.66
CA GLN A 94 3.30 -1.65 -30.15
C GLN A 94 3.43 -0.47 -31.10
N GLY A 95 2.38 0.35 -31.16
CA GLY A 95 2.33 1.62 -31.86
C GLY A 95 1.37 2.57 -31.16
N VAL A 96 1.56 3.87 -31.34
CA VAL A 96 0.73 4.92 -30.73
C VAL A 96 -0.18 5.50 -31.78
N SER A 97 -1.48 5.61 -31.48
CA SER A 97 -2.42 6.37 -32.29
C SER A 97 -2.85 7.63 -31.54
N TYR A 98 -2.71 8.77 -32.19
CA TYR A 98 -3.11 10.06 -31.64
C TYR A 98 -3.77 10.92 -32.71
N ARG A 99 -5.03 11.32 -32.47
CA ARG A 99 -5.83 12.16 -33.38
C ARG A 99 -5.86 11.67 -34.84
N GLY A 100 -5.95 10.35 -35.04
CA GLY A 100 -6.01 9.74 -36.37
C GLY A 100 -4.64 9.51 -37.03
N CYS A 101 -3.55 10.01 -36.45
CA CYS A 101 -2.20 9.64 -36.87
C CYS A 101 -1.73 8.39 -36.11
N GLN A 102 -1.00 7.51 -36.79
CA GLN A 102 -0.48 6.28 -36.22
C GLN A 102 1.05 6.22 -36.38
N SER A 103 1.76 5.85 -35.32
CA SER A 103 3.20 5.62 -35.38
C SER A 103 3.53 4.29 -36.06
N ASP A 104 4.78 4.13 -36.47
CA ASP A 104 5.30 2.83 -36.83
C ASP A 104 5.21 1.85 -35.66
N TYR A 105 5.05 0.57 -36.00
CA TYR A 105 5.03 -0.52 -35.05
C TYR A 105 6.45 -0.90 -34.63
N THR A 106 6.72 -0.88 -33.33
CA THR A 106 7.99 -1.31 -32.74
C THR A 106 7.83 -2.61 -31.99
N GLY A 107 8.83 -3.49 -32.04
CA GLY A 107 8.82 -4.77 -31.32
C GLY A 107 8.92 -4.57 -29.80
N ILE A 108 8.18 -5.38 -29.04
CA ILE A 108 8.24 -5.42 -27.57
C ILE A 108 9.19 -6.55 -27.17
N VAL A 109 10.39 -6.19 -26.70
CA VAL A 109 11.44 -7.15 -26.31
C VAL A 109 11.37 -7.50 -24.82
N LYS A 110 10.81 -6.61 -24.00
CA LYS A 110 10.67 -6.76 -22.55
C LYS A 110 9.33 -6.21 -22.11
N GLY A 111 8.91 -6.65 -20.93
CA GLY A 111 7.79 -6.11 -20.22
C GLY A 111 6.51 -6.90 -20.39
N ILE A 112 5.70 -6.80 -19.35
CA ILE A 112 4.36 -7.35 -19.26
C ILE A 112 3.39 -6.28 -19.79
N PRO A 113 2.40 -6.64 -20.65
CA PRO A 113 1.45 -5.66 -21.15
C PRO A 113 0.65 -5.02 -20.02
N GLN A 114 0.80 -3.71 -19.85
CA GLN A 114 -0.03 -2.93 -18.93
C GLN A 114 -1.50 -2.98 -19.38
N GLY A 115 -2.42 -3.11 -18.42
CA GLY A 115 -3.84 -3.30 -18.69
C GLY A 115 -4.26 -4.74 -19.04
N SER A 116 -3.31 -5.67 -19.17
CA SER A 116 -3.64 -7.10 -19.27
C SER A 116 -4.14 -7.64 -17.91
N SER A 117 -5.09 -8.56 -17.94
CA SER A 117 -5.60 -9.21 -16.72
C SER A 117 -4.56 -10.12 -16.06
N LEU A 118 -3.65 -10.71 -16.84
CA LEU A 118 -2.58 -11.58 -16.35
C LEU A 118 -1.38 -10.80 -15.80
N GLY A 119 -1.19 -9.56 -16.26
CA GLY A 119 0.04 -8.82 -16.00
C GLY A 119 0.35 -8.65 -14.52
N PRO A 120 -0.61 -8.20 -13.69
CA PRO A 120 -0.41 -8.09 -12.26
C PRO A 120 0.03 -9.40 -11.58
N LEU A 121 -0.60 -10.52 -11.96
CA LEU A 121 -0.28 -11.84 -11.39
C LEU A 121 1.11 -12.32 -11.83
N LEU A 122 1.47 -12.11 -13.09
CA LEU A 122 2.80 -12.44 -13.62
C LEU A 122 3.89 -11.63 -12.92
N PHE A 123 3.63 -10.35 -12.63
CA PHE A 123 4.56 -9.52 -11.87
C PHE A 123 4.71 -10.04 -10.44
N SER A 124 3.62 -10.40 -9.76
CA SER A 124 3.67 -11.02 -8.43
C SER A 124 4.50 -12.31 -8.41
N ILE A 125 4.40 -13.16 -9.45
CA ILE A 125 5.24 -14.36 -9.60
C ILE A 125 6.70 -13.97 -9.82
N PHE A 126 6.96 -12.95 -10.64
CA PHE A 126 8.31 -12.50 -10.98
C PHE A 126 9.11 -12.03 -9.76
N VAL A 127 8.46 -11.33 -8.82
CA VAL A 127 9.12 -10.82 -7.60
C VAL A 127 8.97 -11.74 -6.38
N ASN A 128 8.40 -12.93 -6.56
CA ASN A 128 7.98 -13.80 -5.46
C ASN A 128 9.13 -14.33 -4.59
N ASP A 129 10.31 -14.47 -5.17
CA ASP A 129 11.56 -14.94 -4.56
C ASP A 129 12.41 -13.81 -3.98
N MET A 130 12.09 -12.53 -4.24
CA MET A 130 12.80 -11.39 -3.66
C MET A 130 12.89 -11.44 -2.13
N PRO A 131 11.85 -11.87 -1.38
CA PRO A 131 11.94 -11.95 0.08
C PRO A 131 12.99 -12.91 0.61
N LEU A 132 13.44 -13.88 -0.19
CA LEU A 132 14.47 -14.84 0.20
C LEU A 132 15.86 -14.17 0.34
N CYS A 133 16.01 -12.94 -0.15
CA CYS A 133 17.24 -12.16 -0.03
C CYS A 133 17.41 -11.49 1.34
N CYS A 134 16.35 -11.40 2.14
CA CYS A 134 16.39 -10.76 3.45
C CYS A 134 16.52 -11.83 4.54
N THR A 135 17.60 -11.77 5.33
CA THR A 135 17.85 -12.69 6.45
C THR A 135 17.63 -12.06 7.81
N ASP A 136 17.86 -10.76 7.93
CA ASP A 136 17.85 -10.03 9.20
C ASP A 136 16.63 -9.10 9.34
N CYS A 137 16.00 -8.76 8.22
CA CYS A 137 14.91 -7.81 8.13
C CYS A 137 13.63 -8.48 7.63
N ASN A 138 12.50 -7.90 8.03
CA ASN A 138 11.22 -8.19 7.42
C ASN A 138 11.12 -7.47 6.07
N ILE A 139 10.44 -8.11 5.13
CA ILE A 139 10.15 -7.52 3.82
C ILE A 139 8.69 -7.76 3.47
N HIS A 140 8.03 -6.72 2.96
CA HIS A 140 6.67 -6.81 2.47
C HIS A 140 6.58 -6.20 1.06
N LEU A 141 5.88 -6.93 0.19
CA LEU A 141 5.69 -6.58 -1.21
C LEU A 141 4.21 -6.24 -1.43
N TYR A 142 3.96 -5.15 -2.15
CA TYR A 142 2.65 -4.84 -2.69
C TYR A 142 2.84 -4.37 -4.13
N ALA A 143 2.69 -5.28 -5.09
CA ALA A 143 3.07 -5.01 -6.47
C ALA A 143 4.55 -4.56 -6.52
N ASP A 144 4.83 -3.39 -7.09
CA ASP A 144 6.15 -2.77 -7.20
C ASP A 144 6.58 -2.03 -5.92
N ASP A 145 5.64 -1.65 -5.04
CA ASP A 145 5.95 -1.05 -3.75
C ASP A 145 6.54 -2.11 -2.81
N THR A 146 7.79 -1.93 -2.40
CA THR A 146 8.49 -2.83 -1.46
C THR A 146 8.93 -2.08 -0.23
N VAL A 147 8.72 -2.67 0.95
CA VAL A 147 9.27 -2.16 2.21
C VAL A 147 10.14 -3.23 2.86
N ILE A 148 11.35 -2.83 3.28
CA ILE A 148 12.27 -3.63 4.09
C ILE A 148 12.39 -2.93 5.44
N TYR A 149 12.23 -3.65 6.54
CA TYR A 149 12.28 -3.03 7.86
C TYR A 149 12.75 -4.01 8.94
N CYS A 150 13.35 -3.47 10.00
CA CYS A 150 13.70 -4.22 11.18
C CYS A 150 13.61 -3.34 12.43
N SER A 151 13.38 -3.98 13.57
CA SER A 151 13.29 -3.33 14.87
C SER A 151 14.44 -3.79 15.75
N LYS A 152 15.22 -2.85 16.29
CA LYS A 152 16.36 -3.14 17.17
C LYS A 152 16.49 -2.08 18.28
N PRO A 153 17.22 -2.36 19.36
CA PRO A 153 17.44 -1.39 20.44
C PRO A 153 18.32 -0.19 20.03
N THR A 154 19.22 -0.39 19.05
CA THR A 154 20.19 0.62 18.63
C THR A 154 20.11 0.92 17.14
N ILE A 155 20.25 2.19 16.76
CA ILE A 155 20.25 2.62 15.35
C ILE A 155 21.40 1.98 14.57
N SER A 156 22.58 1.82 15.19
CA SER A 156 23.70 1.10 14.56
C SER A 156 23.31 -0.33 14.16
N GLY A 157 22.60 -1.07 15.03
CA GLY A 157 22.11 -2.41 14.70
C GLY A 157 21.07 -2.41 13.58
N ILE A 158 20.22 -1.39 13.52
CA ILE A 158 19.26 -1.18 12.43
C ILE A 158 20.01 -0.90 11.13
N ASN A 159 20.95 0.04 11.10
CA ASN A 159 21.75 0.39 9.93
C ASN A 159 22.49 -0.83 9.39
N LEU A 160 23.13 -1.64 10.25
CA LEU A 160 23.84 -2.85 9.83
C LEU A 160 22.89 -3.87 9.17
N SER A 161 21.78 -4.19 9.84
CA SER A 161 20.81 -5.19 9.35
C SER A 161 20.15 -4.73 8.04
N LEU A 162 19.70 -3.47 8.00
CA LEU A 162 19.08 -2.88 6.82
C LEU A 162 20.06 -2.78 5.65
N GLN A 163 21.29 -2.32 5.88
CA GLN A 163 22.27 -2.18 4.80
C GLN A 163 22.65 -3.55 4.21
N HIS A 164 22.80 -4.57 5.05
CA HIS A 164 23.06 -5.94 4.59
C HIS A 164 21.95 -6.44 3.66
N ASP A 165 20.69 -6.44 4.13
CA ASP A 165 19.57 -6.94 3.35
C ASP A 165 19.25 -6.05 2.15
N PHE A 166 19.45 -4.72 2.27
CA PHE A 166 19.28 -3.80 1.15
C PHE A 166 20.31 -4.03 0.05
N ASN A 167 21.55 -4.38 0.38
CA ASN A 167 22.56 -4.78 -0.61
C ASN A 167 22.13 -6.06 -1.34
N SER A 168 21.65 -7.06 -0.61
CA SER A 168 21.14 -8.32 -1.18
C SER A 168 19.96 -8.09 -2.12
N VAL A 169 19.01 -7.24 -1.72
CA VAL A 169 17.86 -6.89 -2.58
C VAL A 169 18.30 -6.10 -3.82
N GLN A 170 19.23 -5.16 -3.70
CA GLN A 170 19.77 -4.43 -4.86
C GLN A 170 20.46 -5.37 -5.86
N GLN A 171 21.26 -6.33 -5.37
CA GLN A 171 21.88 -7.34 -6.22
C GLN A 171 20.84 -8.23 -6.90
N TRP A 172 19.79 -8.63 -6.17
CA TRP A 172 18.68 -9.39 -6.75
C TRP A 172 17.96 -8.60 -7.84
N LEU A 173 17.70 -7.30 -7.64
CA LEU A 173 17.08 -6.42 -8.65
C LEU A 173 17.94 -6.36 -9.92
N LEU A 174 19.25 -6.17 -9.78
CA LEU A 174 20.20 -6.17 -10.90
C LEU A 174 20.19 -7.51 -11.66
N ALA A 175 20.25 -8.64 -10.93
CA ALA A 175 20.19 -9.98 -11.52
C ALA A 175 18.87 -10.23 -12.27
N ASN A 176 17.77 -9.67 -11.77
CA ASN A 176 16.45 -9.76 -12.40
C ASN A 176 16.19 -8.65 -13.45
N LYS A 177 17.21 -7.85 -13.80
CA LYS A 177 17.14 -6.76 -14.79
C LYS A 177 16.06 -5.70 -14.46
N LEU A 178 15.74 -5.54 -13.18
CA LEU A 178 14.86 -4.49 -12.66
C LEU A 178 15.68 -3.28 -12.22
N LEU A 179 15.12 -2.08 -12.37
CA LEU A 179 15.80 -0.84 -12.05
C LEU A 179 15.15 -0.17 -10.83
N LEU A 180 15.95 0.03 -9.78
CA LEU A 180 15.52 0.76 -8.59
C LEU A 180 15.48 2.26 -8.87
N ASN A 181 14.39 2.91 -8.49
CA ASN A 181 14.25 4.36 -8.60
C ASN A 181 14.84 5.04 -7.37
N LYS A 182 16.11 5.43 -7.46
CA LYS A 182 16.83 6.07 -6.35
C LYS A 182 16.15 7.35 -5.84
N SER A 183 15.59 8.15 -6.74
CA SER A 183 14.91 9.42 -6.40
C SER A 183 13.54 9.26 -5.74
N LYS A 184 12.99 8.05 -5.73
CA LYS A 184 11.72 7.74 -5.06
C LYS A 184 11.85 6.68 -3.98
N SER A 185 13.07 6.26 -3.69
CA SER A 185 13.37 5.31 -2.62
C SER A 185 13.89 6.10 -1.42
N TYR A 186 13.36 5.79 -0.25
CA TYR A 186 13.63 6.57 0.96
C TYR A 186 13.78 5.66 2.18
N SER A 187 14.57 6.10 3.15
CA SER A 187 14.58 5.52 4.49
C SER A 187 13.77 6.37 5.48
N LEU A 188 13.23 5.72 6.50
CA LEU A 188 12.47 6.36 7.58
C LEU A 188 12.77 5.62 8.88
N LEU A 189 13.16 6.37 9.92
CA LEU A 189 13.32 5.86 11.27
C LEU A 189 12.07 6.14 12.09
N PHE A 190 11.45 5.08 12.59
CA PHE A 190 10.33 5.14 13.51
C PHE A 190 10.83 5.01 14.95
N HIS A 191 10.49 5.98 15.79
CA HIS A 191 10.83 5.97 17.21
C HIS A 191 9.85 6.82 18.02
N ARG A 192 9.79 6.56 19.33
CA ARG A 192 9.02 7.39 20.26
C ARG A 192 9.79 8.68 20.53
N LYS A 193 9.10 9.83 20.56
CA LYS A 193 9.69 11.16 20.83
C LYS A 193 10.47 11.29 22.14
N ALA A 194 10.23 10.40 23.10
CA ALA A 194 10.89 10.41 24.40
C ALA A 194 12.26 9.70 24.40
N LEU A 195 12.61 9.00 23.31
CA LEU A 195 13.93 8.41 23.16
C LEU A 195 14.89 9.52 22.71
N ASP A 196 15.81 9.91 23.59
CA ASP A 196 16.89 10.85 23.31
C ASP A 196 17.99 10.08 22.55
N ILE A 197 17.78 9.90 21.24
CA ILE A 197 18.71 9.16 20.40
C ILE A 197 19.68 10.18 19.80
N GLY A 198 20.96 10.14 20.22
CA GLY A 198 21.98 11.08 19.76
C GLY A 198 22.23 11.05 18.24
N GLU A 199 21.81 9.98 17.57
CA GLU A 199 21.71 9.90 16.10
C GLU A 199 20.22 9.81 15.73
N ASN A 200 19.73 10.68 14.86
CA ASN A 200 18.30 10.68 14.48
C ASN A 200 18.04 10.07 13.09
N ASN A 201 19.10 9.69 12.36
CA ASN A 201 18.98 9.32 10.95
C ASN A 201 19.64 7.97 10.63
N LEU A 202 19.06 7.28 9.66
CA LEU A 202 19.64 6.07 9.07
C LEU A 202 20.67 6.46 8.02
N ASN A 203 21.87 5.90 8.14
CA ASN A 203 22.98 6.15 7.21
C ASN A 203 23.12 4.94 6.30
N LEU A 204 22.33 4.93 5.23
CA LEU A 204 22.26 3.83 4.27
C LEU A 204 22.73 4.30 2.89
N CYS A 205 23.35 3.40 2.13
CA CYS A 205 23.88 3.68 0.79
C CYS A 205 23.40 2.65 -0.23
N PHE A 206 23.30 3.08 -1.48
CA PHE A 206 23.17 2.20 -2.64
C PHE A 206 24.49 1.47 -2.93
N LEU A 207 24.47 0.45 -3.80
CA LEU A 207 25.66 -0.31 -4.20
C LEU A 207 26.78 0.55 -4.84
N ASP A 208 26.44 1.68 -5.45
CA ASP A 208 27.40 2.64 -6.00
C ASP A 208 27.88 3.67 -4.96
N SER A 209 27.65 3.42 -3.68
CA SER A 209 28.01 4.28 -2.54
C SER A 209 27.30 5.64 -2.50
N SER A 210 26.29 5.87 -3.36
CA SER A 210 25.41 7.04 -3.21
C SER A 210 24.52 6.90 -1.97
N PRO A 211 24.27 7.97 -1.21
CA PRO A 211 23.43 7.89 -0.01
C PRO A 211 21.96 7.68 -0.36
N LEU A 212 21.26 6.88 0.44
CA LEU A 212 19.81 6.76 0.43
C LEU A 212 19.21 7.89 1.27
N GLU A 213 18.27 8.65 0.70
CA GLU A 213 17.68 9.81 1.37
C GLU A 213 16.81 9.37 2.56
N SER A 214 17.11 9.91 3.74
CA SER A 214 16.32 9.73 4.97
C SER A 214 15.26 10.82 5.08
N THR A 215 14.04 10.43 5.42
CA THR A 215 12.90 11.34 5.58
C THR A 215 12.25 11.14 6.94
N GLU A 216 11.49 12.13 7.41
CA GLU A 216 10.66 12.00 8.62
C GLU A 216 9.22 11.61 8.30
N THR A 217 8.80 11.77 7.04
CA THR A 217 7.45 11.49 6.59
C THR A 217 7.47 10.84 5.21
N PHE A 218 6.76 9.72 5.04
CA PHE A 218 6.69 9.01 3.77
C PHE A 218 5.27 8.52 3.47
N LYS A 219 4.87 8.58 2.20
CA LYS A 219 3.54 8.12 1.77
C LYS A 219 3.61 6.68 1.25
N TYR A 220 3.30 5.72 2.12
CA TYR A 220 3.27 4.30 1.80
C TYR A 220 1.84 3.80 1.58
N LEU A 221 1.59 3.13 0.45
CA LEU A 221 0.28 2.55 0.09
C LEU A 221 -0.91 3.50 0.30
N GLY A 222 -0.72 4.79 -0.01
CA GLY A 222 -1.76 5.81 0.09
C GLY A 222 -1.90 6.49 1.45
N VAL A 223 -1.20 6.03 2.49
CA VAL A 223 -1.23 6.61 3.85
C VAL A 223 0.10 7.32 4.13
N TRP A 224 0.03 8.49 4.79
CA TRP A 224 1.26 9.18 5.22
C TRP A 224 1.66 8.64 6.58
N LEU A 225 2.89 8.14 6.66
CA LEU A 225 3.54 7.66 7.87
C LEU A 225 4.56 8.70 8.31
N GLU A 226 4.69 8.87 9.61
CA GLU A 226 5.59 9.83 10.26
C GLU A 226 6.42 9.08 11.30
N THR A 227 7.58 9.61 11.69
CA THR A 227 8.50 8.99 12.67
C THR A 227 7.80 8.51 13.95
N ASP A 228 6.83 9.28 14.45
CA ASP A 228 6.06 8.99 15.67
C ASP A 228 4.75 8.24 15.43
N LEU A 229 4.45 7.87 14.18
CA LEU A 229 3.15 7.34 13.74
C LEU A 229 1.95 8.16 14.24
N SER A 230 2.08 9.49 14.35
CA SER A 230 0.95 10.32 14.79
C SER A 230 -0.12 10.52 13.72
N PHE A 231 0.17 10.24 12.45
CA PHE A 231 -0.74 10.36 11.29
C PHE A 231 -1.27 11.78 11.08
N LYS A 232 -0.60 12.81 11.61
CA LYS A 232 -1.05 14.21 11.51
C LYS A 232 -1.06 14.68 10.06
N THR A 233 0.04 14.45 9.34
CA THR A 233 0.15 14.78 7.92
C THR A 233 -0.90 14.04 7.09
N HIS A 234 -1.18 12.76 7.42
CA HIS A 234 -2.22 11.99 6.73
C HIS A 234 -3.60 12.64 6.88
N VAL A 235 -4.00 12.92 8.13
CA VAL A 235 -5.31 13.51 8.43
C VAL A 235 -5.43 14.91 7.83
N GLN A 236 -4.37 15.72 7.89
CA GLN A 236 -4.37 17.05 7.29
C GLN A 236 -4.52 16.99 5.77
N ALA A 237 -3.74 16.13 5.09
CA ALA A 237 -3.85 15.97 3.63
C ALA A 237 -5.24 15.47 3.21
N MET A 238 -5.80 14.51 3.94
CA MET A 238 -7.14 13.97 3.69
C MET A 238 -8.24 15.02 3.91
N THR A 239 -8.21 15.75 5.03
CA THR A 239 -9.21 16.77 5.36
C THR A 239 -9.14 17.94 4.36
N ASN A 240 -7.95 18.38 3.98
CA ASN A 240 -7.76 19.40 2.95
C ASN A 240 -8.32 18.96 1.59
N LYS A 241 -8.04 17.72 1.17
CA LYS A 241 -8.58 17.16 -0.08
C LYS A 241 -10.11 17.14 -0.09
N LEU A 242 -10.73 16.76 1.03
CA LEU A 242 -12.19 16.74 1.18
C LEU A 242 -12.79 18.15 1.19
N ASN A 243 -12.20 19.08 1.93
CA ASN A 243 -12.67 20.46 2.01
C ASN A 243 -12.57 21.16 0.65
N SER A 244 -11.50 20.94 -0.11
CA SER A 244 -11.35 21.48 -1.47
C SER A 244 -12.43 20.95 -2.42
N ARG A 245 -12.72 19.64 -2.38
CA ARG A 245 -13.80 19.04 -3.18
C ARG A 245 -15.18 19.56 -2.76
N LEU A 246 -15.43 19.67 -1.45
CA LEU A 246 -16.66 20.24 -0.91
C LEU A 246 -16.86 21.69 -1.36
N LYS A 247 -15.82 22.51 -1.33
CA LYS A 247 -15.89 23.91 -1.78
C LYS A 247 -16.40 24.02 -3.22
N ILE A 248 -15.88 23.18 -4.12
CA ILE A 248 -16.31 23.13 -5.53
C ILE A 248 -17.78 22.68 -5.62
N LEU A 249 -18.16 21.63 -4.87
CA LEU A 249 -19.55 21.14 -4.88
C LEU A 249 -20.54 22.16 -4.32
N TYR A 250 -20.15 22.96 -3.33
CA TYR A 250 -21.01 24.02 -2.78
C TYR A 250 -21.32 25.11 -3.81
N GLN A 251 -20.41 25.41 -4.75
CA GLN A 251 -20.65 26.39 -5.82
C GLN A 251 -21.82 25.98 -6.74
N SER A 252 -22.05 24.68 -6.89
CA SER A 252 -23.12 24.10 -7.71
C SER A 252 -24.22 23.44 -6.87
N VAL A 253 -24.31 23.75 -5.57
CA VAL A 253 -25.22 23.05 -4.64
C VAL A 253 -26.69 23.13 -5.04
N ASN A 254 -27.09 24.22 -5.72
CA ASN A 254 -28.45 24.41 -6.21
C ASN A 254 -28.82 23.49 -7.38
N CYS A 255 -27.82 22.94 -8.07
CA CYS A 255 -28.03 22.00 -9.18
C CYS A 255 -28.32 20.56 -8.71
N PHE A 256 -28.11 20.27 -7.42
CA PHE A 256 -28.25 18.93 -6.87
C PHE A 256 -29.48 18.85 -5.97
N ASN A 257 -30.35 17.86 -6.19
CA ASN A 257 -31.36 17.49 -5.20
C ASN A 257 -30.71 16.68 -4.04
N PHE A 258 -31.48 16.39 -3.00
CA PHE A 258 -31.00 15.66 -1.83
C PHE A 258 -30.36 14.31 -2.18
N LEU A 259 -31.00 13.52 -3.04
CA LEU A 259 -30.52 12.20 -3.43
C LEU A 259 -29.18 12.28 -4.17
N VAL A 260 -29.02 13.26 -5.06
CA VAL A 260 -27.77 13.50 -5.80
C VAL A 260 -26.65 13.89 -4.84
N ARG A 261 -26.88 14.84 -3.92
CA ARG A 261 -25.86 15.23 -2.91
C ARG A 261 -25.46 14.05 -2.04
N LYS A 262 -26.44 13.25 -1.58
CA LYS A 262 -26.19 12.04 -0.78
C LYS A 262 -25.34 11.04 -1.57
N ARG A 263 -25.65 10.81 -2.85
CA ARG A 263 -24.90 9.91 -3.73
C ARG A 263 -23.46 10.39 -3.97
N ILE A 264 -23.27 11.68 -4.26
CA ILE A 264 -21.94 12.29 -4.42
C ILE A 264 -21.09 12.06 -3.18
N VAL A 265 -21.64 12.37 -1.99
CA VAL A 265 -20.89 12.19 -0.74
C VAL A 265 -20.55 10.72 -0.51
N LEU A 266 -21.52 9.81 -0.63
CA LEU A 266 -21.29 8.39 -0.36
C LEU A 266 -20.35 7.71 -1.36
N GLN A 267 -20.37 8.10 -2.63
CA GLN A 267 -19.60 7.43 -3.69
C GLN A 267 -18.24 8.07 -3.96
N LEU A 268 -18.08 9.39 -3.75
CA LEU A 268 -16.87 10.11 -4.16
C LEU A 268 -16.07 10.69 -3.00
N LEU A 269 -16.71 11.00 -1.87
CA LEU A 269 -16.05 11.66 -0.73
C LEU A 269 -15.87 10.72 0.46
N MET A 270 -16.89 9.94 0.82
CA MET A 270 -16.83 8.99 1.93
C MET A 270 -15.70 7.95 1.74
N PRO A 271 -15.42 7.40 0.54
CA PRO A 271 -14.31 6.48 0.37
C PRO A 271 -12.93 7.07 0.67
N ILE A 272 -12.77 8.41 0.60
CA ILE A 272 -11.52 9.07 1.01
C ILE A 272 -11.35 9.00 2.53
N LEU A 273 -12.45 9.14 3.29
CA LEU A 273 -12.45 9.01 4.74
C LEU A 273 -12.33 7.56 5.19
N ASP A 274 -12.97 6.63 4.49
CA ASP A 274 -13.02 5.22 4.87
C ASP A 274 -11.74 4.46 4.51
N TYR A 275 -10.94 4.99 3.56
CA TYR A 275 -9.71 4.34 3.15
C TYR A 275 -8.71 4.27 4.32
N ALA A 276 -8.36 3.04 4.71
CA ALA A 276 -7.39 2.73 5.76
C ALA A 276 -7.70 3.38 7.14
N ASP A 277 -8.96 3.68 7.41
CA ASP A 277 -9.40 4.39 8.62
C ASP A 277 -9.15 3.63 9.93
N ILE A 278 -9.07 2.30 9.85
CA ILE A 278 -8.71 1.43 10.96
C ILE A 278 -7.29 1.64 11.46
N ILE A 279 -6.38 2.14 10.62
CA ILE A 279 -4.95 2.29 10.94
C ILE A 279 -4.73 3.47 11.86
N TYR A 280 -5.39 4.59 11.57
CA TYR A 280 -5.31 5.82 12.35
C TYR A 280 -6.51 5.99 13.28
N GLN A 281 -7.24 4.91 13.60
CA GLN A 281 -8.39 4.97 14.50
C GLN A 281 -8.01 5.48 15.90
N ASN A 282 -6.82 5.13 16.38
CA ASN A 282 -6.29 5.46 17.71
C ASN A 282 -5.28 6.62 17.68
N THR A 283 -5.31 7.47 16.64
CA THR A 283 -4.50 8.70 16.62
C THR A 283 -4.96 9.70 17.70
N THR A 284 -4.20 10.78 17.84
CA THR A 284 -4.46 11.91 18.74
C THR A 284 -5.89 12.46 18.63
N ALA A 285 -6.46 12.89 19.76
CA ALA A 285 -7.80 13.46 19.83
C ALA A 285 -8.00 14.67 18.90
N SER A 286 -6.96 15.48 18.68
CA SER A 286 -6.99 16.62 17.75
C SER A 286 -7.15 16.17 16.29
N CYS A 287 -6.46 15.11 15.88
CA CYS A 287 -6.63 14.52 14.55
C CYS A 287 -8.03 13.92 14.39
N LEU A 288 -8.50 13.15 15.37
CA LEU A 288 -9.86 12.59 15.36
C LEU A 288 -10.94 13.68 15.33
N HIS A 289 -10.72 14.80 16.02
CA HIS A 289 -11.61 15.96 15.97
C HIS A 289 -11.67 16.56 14.56
N SER A 290 -10.52 16.72 13.91
CA SER A 290 -10.43 17.26 12.54
C SER A 290 -11.20 16.39 11.53
N ILE A 291 -11.11 15.07 11.67
CA ILE A 291 -11.92 14.11 10.90
C ILE A 291 -13.41 14.32 11.16
N ALA A 292 -13.81 14.45 12.42
CA ALA A 292 -15.21 14.67 12.78
C ALA A 292 -15.75 15.99 12.22
N VAL A 293 -14.94 17.05 12.19
CA VAL A 293 -15.32 18.35 11.60
C VAL A 293 -15.62 18.21 10.12
N VAL A 294 -14.71 17.62 9.33
CA VAL A 294 -14.93 17.45 7.89
C VAL A 294 -16.11 16.51 7.60
N TYR A 295 -16.27 15.44 8.39
CA TYR A 295 -17.41 14.54 8.28
C TYR A 295 -18.74 15.27 8.50
N ASN A 296 -18.80 16.14 9.51
CA ASN A 296 -19.99 16.96 9.75
C ASN A 296 -20.25 17.93 8.58
N SER A 297 -19.21 18.50 7.98
CA SER A 297 -19.35 19.34 6.78
C SER A 297 -19.92 18.58 5.59
N LEU A 298 -19.53 17.31 5.40
CA LEU A 298 -20.15 16.42 4.40
C LEU A 298 -21.64 16.21 4.69
N CYS A 299 -22.00 15.93 5.93
CA CYS A 299 -23.41 15.74 6.32
C CYS A 299 -24.24 17.01 6.06
N ARG A 300 -23.70 18.18 6.41
CA ARG A 300 -24.35 19.48 6.16
C ARG A 300 -24.54 19.76 4.68
N PHE A 301 -23.58 19.38 3.84
CA PHE A 301 -23.71 19.50 2.38
C PHE A 301 -24.90 18.68 1.87
N VAL A 302 -25.04 17.44 2.33
CA VAL A 302 -26.19 16.59 1.95
C VAL A 302 -27.51 17.22 2.38
N LEU A 303 -27.60 17.63 3.65
CA LEU A 303 -28.84 18.13 4.25
C LEU A 303 -29.18 19.57 3.90
N ARG A 304 -28.25 20.36 3.37
CA ARG A 304 -28.38 21.82 3.18
C ARG A 304 -28.84 22.54 4.44
N CYS A 305 -28.24 22.19 5.58
CA CYS A 305 -28.58 22.80 6.86
C CYS A 305 -27.51 23.82 7.32
N PRO A 306 -27.86 24.74 8.24
CA PRO A 306 -26.92 25.71 8.79
C PRO A 306 -25.67 25.08 9.44
N PHE A 307 -24.59 25.86 9.49
CA PHE A 307 -23.34 25.43 10.14
C PHE A 307 -23.52 25.04 11.61
N ARG A 308 -24.41 25.74 12.32
CA ARG A 308 -24.69 25.52 13.75
C ARG A 308 -25.56 24.29 14.04
N THR A 309 -26.08 23.60 13.02
CA THR A 309 -26.89 22.39 13.25
C THR A 309 -26.09 21.35 14.03
N HIS A 310 -26.68 20.87 15.13
CA HIS A 310 -26.04 19.94 16.05
C HIS A 310 -25.80 18.58 15.38
N ARG A 311 -24.64 17.98 15.62
CA ARG A 311 -24.19 16.72 14.97
C ARG A 311 -25.17 15.56 15.12
N CYS A 312 -25.84 15.42 16.27
CA CYS A 312 -26.80 14.34 16.48
C CYS A 312 -28.02 14.45 15.54
N VAL A 313 -28.41 15.67 15.18
CA VAL A 313 -29.49 15.93 14.22
C VAL A 313 -29.04 15.49 12.83
N LEU A 314 -27.80 15.84 12.43
CA LEU A 314 -27.23 15.44 11.14
C LEU A 314 -27.25 13.92 10.96
N TYR A 315 -26.73 13.20 11.94
CA TYR A 315 -26.60 11.74 11.90
C TYR A 315 -27.96 11.04 11.88
N ARG A 316 -28.91 11.53 12.69
CA ARG A 316 -30.28 10.99 12.75
C ARG A 316 -31.00 11.13 11.41
N HIS A 317 -30.99 12.33 10.81
CA HIS A 317 -31.67 12.56 9.53
C HIS A 317 -31.05 11.76 8.38
N LEU A 318 -29.73 11.55 8.38
CA LEU A 318 -29.07 10.76 7.34
C LEU A 318 -29.12 9.25 7.60
N SER A 319 -29.45 8.83 8.82
CA SER A 319 -29.26 7.47 9.32
C SER A 319 -27.81 7.00 9.16
N TRP A 320 -26.86 7.87 9.48
CA TRP A 320 -25.43 7.61 9.37
C TRP A 320 -24.80 7.43 10.75
N PHE A 321 -23.82 6.51 10.85
CA PHE A 321 -23.03 6.35 12.06
C PHE A 321 -22.17 7.58 12.34
N ALA A 322 -21.98 7.89 13.62
CA ALA A 322 -20.96 8.85 14.02
C ALA A 322 -19.58 8.40 13.53
N PRO A 323 -18.63 9.32 13.24
CA PRO A 323 -17.32 8.97 12.71
C PRO A 323 -16.56 7.92 13.53
N SER A 324 -16.64 7.98 14.86
CA SER A 324 -16.03 6.99 15.76
C SER A 324 -16.66 5.62 15.61
N ALA A 325 -18.00 5.53 15.66
CA ALA A 325 -18.74 4.29 15.48
C ALA A 325 -18.51 3.67 14.09
N ARG A 326 -18.35 4.51 13.05
CA ARG A 326 -18.03 4.06 11.69
C ARG A 326 -16.66 3.37 11.61
N ARG A 327 -15.62 4.00 12.15
CA ARG A 327 -14.27 3.36 12.22
C ARG A 327 -14.30 2.08 13.02
N GLN A 328 -14.98 2.08 14.18
CA GLN A 328 -15.16 0.89 15.01
C GLN A 328 -15.87 -0.23 14.25
N TYR A 329 -16.91 0.09 13.47
CA TYR A 329 -17.58 -0.88 12.61
C TYR A 329 -16.64 -1.47 11.55
N HIS A 330 -15.84 -0.64 10.87
CA HIS A 330 -14.84 -1.12 9.90
C HIS A 330 -13.78 -2.01 10.56
N TRP A 331 -13.34 -1.66 11.77
CA TRP A 331 -12.41 -2.47 12.56
C TRP A 331 -12.99 -3.83 12.92
N LEU A 332 -14.22 -3.87 13.42
CA LEU A 332 -14.91 -5.13 13.71
C LEU A 332 -15.13 -5.97 12.46
N GLN A 333 -15.51 -5.34 11.34
CA GLN A 333 -15.63 -6.02 10.06
C GLN A 333 -14.27 -6.57 9.59
N PHE A 334 -13.18 -5.83 9.81
CA PHE A 334 -11.83 -6.28 9.51
C PHE A 334 -11.45 -7.50 10.36
N ILE A 335 -11.67 -7.47 11.67
CA ILE A 335 -11.43 -8.61 12.57
C ILE A 335 -12.26 -9.82 12.15
N PHE A 336 -13.57 -9.63 11.92
CA PHE A 336 -14.47 -10.69 11.49
C PHE A 336 -13.98 -11.37 10.21
N LYS A 337 -13.58 -10.57 9.21
CA LYS A 337 -13.04 -11.09 7.95
C LYS A 337 -11.71 -11.83 8.15
N ASN A 338 -10.83 -11.32 9.01
CA ASN A 338 -9.57 -11.99 9.34
C ASN A 338 -9.80 -13.35 9.99
N TYR A 339 -10.78 -13.45 10.88
CA TYR A 339 -11.10 -14.68 11.57
C TYR A 339 -11.78 -15.70 10.66
N TYR A 340 -12.88 -15.33 10.00
CA TYR A 340 -13.76 -16.26 9.28
C TYR A 340 -13.39 -16.48 7.80
N LEU A 341 -12.57 -15.62 7.19
CA LEU A 341 -12.21 -15.74 5.77
C LEU A 341 -10.72 -16.06 5.59
N ASN A 342 -10.31 -16.33 4.34
CA ASN A 342 -8.93 -16.64 3.96
C ASN A 342 -8.06 -15.37 3.83
N TYR A 343 -8.15 -14.50 4.83
CA TYR A 343 -7.30 -13.32 4.97
C TYR A 343 -5.85 -13.73 5.29
N PRO A 344 -4.89 -12.79 5.17
CA PRO A 344 -3.46 -13.09 5.29
C PRO A 344 -3.11 -13.77 6.61
N VAL A 345 -2.31 -14.84 6.55
CA VAL A 345 -1.90 -15.64 7.72
C VAL A 345 -1.20 -14.78 8.76
N TYR A 346 -0.36 -13.83 8.32
CA TYR A 346 0.35 -12.91 9.19
C TYR A 346 -0.56 -12.02 10.04
N LEU A 347 -1.84 -11.83 9.68
CA LEU A 347 -2.80 -11.09 10.51
C LEU A 347 -3.52 -12.00 11.50
N LYS A 348 -3.80 -13.25 11.10
CA LYS A 348 -4.50 -14.22 11.96
C LYS A 348 -3.70 -14.54 13.22
N GLN A 349 -2.37 -14.56 13.11
CA GLN A 349 -1.46 -14.84 14.22
C GLN A 349 -1.55 -13.81 15.36
N HIS A 350 -2.02 -12.58 15.08
CA HIS A 350 -2.17 -11.54 16.08
C HIS A 350 -3.53 -11.55 16.80
N LEU A 351 -4.45 -12.44 16.42
CA LEU A 351 -5.76 -12.55 17.06
C LEU A 351 -5.73 -13.63 18.15
N VAL A 352 -5.67 -13.21 19.41
CA VAL A 352 -5.82 -14.10 20.57
C VAL A 352 -7.28 -14.10 21.01
N LEU A 353 -7.94 -15.27 20.97
CA LEU A 353 -9.27 -15.45 21.54
C LEU A 353 -9.13 -15.68 23.05
N TYR A 354 -9.79 -14.82 23.81
CA TYR A 354 -10.07 -15.11 25.22
C TYR A 354 -11.33 -15.97 25.25
N ASN A 355 -11.16 -17.25 25.59
CA ASN A 355 -12.26 -18.20 25.80
C ASN A 355 -12.97 -17.93 27.13
#